data_AF-A0A958AKZ9-F1
#
_entry.id   AF-A0A958AKZ9-F1
#
_cell.length_a   1.000
_cell.length_b   1.000
_cell.length_c   1.000
_cell.angle_alpha   90.00
_cell.angle_beta   90.00
_cell.angle_gamma   90.00
#
_symmetry.space_group_name_H-M   'P 1'
#
loop_
_entity.id
_entity.type
_entity.pdbx_description
1 polymer ?
#
loop_
_entity_poly.entity_id
_entity_poly.type
_entity_poly.pdbx_seq_one_letter_code
_entity_poly.pdbx_strand_id
1 'polypeptide(L)'
;FFTLTGASLSLDVLADTWQVAVVLFLIRMIGIFLGSYTGGLLASEPNEHRMLSWMTYITMAGVALGLAKGAAIEFPEWGNAFATMIISVVVVSQLIGPPLFKYAINRVGESHLRGQPHGFDGIRKVIIFGLEDQALAVARLLTTHGWEVTVASRSADKWPRLQEEDSAITIQAIPDLSVTSFEQLGAET
;
A
#
# COMPACT_ATOMS: atom_id res chain seq x y z
N PHE A 1 3.85 0.05 14.76
CA PHE A 1 5.11 0.62 14.23
C PHE A 1 5.05 2.14 14.21
N PHE A 2 4.21 2.77 13.37
CA PHE A 2 4.09 4.24 13.27
C PHE A 2 3.83 4.97 14.60
N THR A 3 3.02 4.37 15.48
CA THR A 3 2.80 4.86 16.85
C THR A 3 4.05 4.79 17.72
N LEU A 4 4.81 3.70 17.65
CA LEU A 4 6.05 3.54 18.43
C LEU A 4 7.15 4.46 17.91
N THR A 5 7.30 4.61 16.59
CA THR A 5 8.24 5.55 15.98
C THR A 5 7.87 7.00 16.27
N GLY A 6 6.58 7.33 16.31
CA GLY A 6 6.09 8.64 16.73
C GLY A 6 6.32 8.91 18.22
N ALA A 7 6.13 7.91 19.09
CA ALA A 7 6.39 8.05 20.52
C ALA A 7 7.90 8.09 20.86
N SER A 8 8.72 7.43 20.03
CA SER A 8 10.18 7.46 20.14
C SER A 8 10.81 8.68 19.47
N LEU A 9 9.98 9.54 18.85
CA LEU A 9 10.40 10.76 18.18
C LEU A 9 10.82 11.78 19.23
N SER A 10 12.12 11.89 19.47
CA SER A 10 12.68 12.94 20.32
C SER A 10 12.77 14.24 19.51
N LEU A 11 11.73 15.06 19.55
CA LEU A 11 11.71 16.36 18.84
C LEU A 11 12.81 17.31 19.35
N ASP A 12 13.18 17.19 20.63
CA ASP A 12 14.27 17.95 21.23
C ASP A 12 15.62 17.60 20.57
N VAL A 13 15.87 16.31 20.35
CA VAL A 13 17.05 15.81 19.63
C VAL A 13 17.09 16.33 18.19
N LEU A 14 15.93 16.36 17.52
CA LEU A 14 15.85 16.93 16.18
C LEU A 14 16.19 18.42 16.20
N ALA A 15 15.67 19.19 17.17
CA ALA A 15 15.93 20.62 17.29
C ALA A 15 17.43 20.94 17.48
N ASP A 16 18.16 20.09 18.18
CA ASP A 16 19.60 20.27 18.40
C ASP A 16 20.47 19.82 17.22
N THR A 17 19.96 18.92 16.36
CA THR A 17 20.78 18.25 15.32
C THR A 17 20.25 18.40 13.88
N TRP A 18 19.21 19.21 13.66
CA TRP A 18 18.51 19.29 12.38
C TRP A 18 19.42 19.70 11.21
N GLN A 19 20.41 20.57 11.43
CA GLN A 19 21.30 21.02 10.37
C GLN A 19 22.13 19.85 9.82
N VAL A 20 22.72 19.07 10.72
CA VAL A 20 23.51 17.87 10.35
C VAL A 20 22.60 16.84 9.70
N ALA A 21 21.39 16.64 10.23
CA ALA A 21 20.43 15.72 9.67
C ALA A 21 20.03 16.10 8.23
N VAL A 22 19.80 17.38 7.94
CA VAL A 22 19.49 17.88 6.60
C VAL A 22 20.66 17.67 5.65
N VAL A 23 21.89 17.98 6.05
CA VAL A 23 23.08 17.78 5.21
C VAL A 23 23.26 16.29 4.87
N LEU A 24 23.20 15.42 5.87
CA LEU A 24 23.30 13.97 5.66
C LEU A 24 22.16 13.44 4.78
N PHE A 25 20.94 13.95 4.97
CA PHE A 25 19.80 13.61 4.15
C PHE A 25 20.00 14.01 2.67
N LEU A 26 20.53 15.20 2.40
CA LEU A 26 20.83 15.66 1.04
C LEU A 26 21.92 14.82 0.36
N ILE A 27 23.01 14.52 1.08
CA ILE A 27 24.07 13.62 0.58
C ILE A 27 23.47 12.26 0.21
N ARG A 28 22.62 11.71 1.10
CA ARG A 28 21.93 10.45 0.84
C ARG A 28 21.00 10.53 -0.37
N MET A 29 20.25 11.62 -0.55
CA MET A 29 19.40 11.82 -1.72
C MET A 29 20.20 11.77 -3.03
N ILE A 30 21.36 12.43 -3.06
CA ILE A 30 22.24 12.39 -4.24
C ILE A 30 22.73 10.96 -4.50
N GLY A 31 23.13 10.24 -3.45
CA GLY A 31 23.56 8.84 -3.57
C GLY A 31 22.46 7.93 -4.10
N ILE A 32 21.23 8.06 -3.58
CA ILE A 32 20.07 7.30 -4.06
C ILE A 32 19.76 7.67 -5.51
N PHE A 33 19.78 8.96 -5.87
CA PHE A 33 19.56 9.41 -7.24
C PHE A 33 20.56 8.78 -8.20
N LEU A 34 21.86 8.88 -7.91
CA LEU A 34 22.91 8.33 -8.76
C LEU A 34 22.79 6.80 -8.85
N GLY A 35 22.58 6.11 -7.72
CA GLY A 35 22.43 4.66 -7.66
C GLY A 35 21.21 4.15 -8.43
N SER A 36 20.04 4.76 -8.22
CA SER A 36 18.82 4.41 -8.94
C SER A 36 18.91 4.75 -10.42
N TYR A 37 19.50 5.90 -10.78
CA TYR A 37 19.65 6.29 -12.18
C TYR A 37 20.58 5.32 -12.92
N THR A 38 21.75 5.03 -12.35
CA THR A 38 22.71 4.09 -12.95
C THR A 38 22.16 2.66 -12.99
N GLY A 39 21.49 2.21 -11.93
CA GLY A 39 20.80 0.92 -11.90
C GLY A 39 19.72 0.80 -12.96
N GLY A 40 18.85 1.81 -13.08
CA GLY A 40 17.81 1.86 -14.12
C GLY A 40 18.38 1.94 -15.53
N LEU A 41 19.53 2.58 -15.71
CA LEU A 41 20.24 2.59 -17.00
C LEU A 41 20.73 1.19 -17.38
N LEU A 42 21.36 0.48 -16.43
CA LEU A 42 21.84 -0.89 -16.65
C LEU A 42 20.68 -1.89 -16.88
N ALA A 43 19.55 -1.67 -16.22
CA ALA A 43 18.34 -2.47 -16.37
C ALA A 43 17.52 -2.13 -17.64
N SER A 44 17.95 -1.14 -18.44
CA SER A 44 17.22 -0.65 -19.62
C SER A 44 15.79 -0.20 -19.31
N GLU A 45 15.58 0.40 -18.14
CA GLU A 45 14.28 0.96 -17.76
C GLU A 45 13.91 2.17 -18.64
N PRO A 46 12.60 2.40 -18.88
CA PRO A 46 12.17 3.60 -19.57
C PRO A 46 12.66 4.86 -18.86
N ASN A 47 12.98 5.90 -19.62
CA ASN A 47 13.58 7.14 -19.11
C ASN A 47 12.77 7.79 -17.98
N GLU A 48 11.44 7.70 -18.05
CA GLU A 48 10.55 8.25 -17.03
C GLU A 48 10.71 7.56 -15.67
N HIS A 49 10.75 6.22 -15.66
CA HIS A 49 10.99 5.44 -14.44
C HIS A 49 12.40 5.73 -13.90
N ARG A 50 13.43 5.68 -14.76
CA ARG A 50 14.82 5.94 -14.35
C ARG A 50 15.02 7.30 -13.68
N MET A 51 14.29 8.33 -14.10
CA MET A 51 14.41 9.69 -13.56
C MET A 51 13.63 9.90 -12.24
N LEU A 52 12.65 9.04 -11.95
CA LEU A 52 11.69 9.21 -10.85
C LEU A 52 11.81 8.14 -9.77
N SER A 53 12.30 6.94 -10.08
CA SER A 53 12.37 5.80 -9.15
C SER A 53 13.11 6.13 -7.86
N TRP A 54 14.15 6.98 -7.91
CA TRP A 54 14.91 7.39 -6.72
C TRP A 54 14.05 8.01 -5.62
N MET A 55 12.96 8.71 -5.99
CA MET A 55 12.04 9.34 -5.06
C MET A 55 11.32 8.31 -4.19
N THR A 56 11.15 7.09 -4.70
CA THR A 56 10.46 6.01 -3.99
C THR A 56 11.31 5.36 -2.88
N TYR A 57 12.63 5.52 -2.93
CA TYR A 57 13.58 4.91 -1.98
C TYR A 57 14.00 5.82 -0.82
N ILE A 58 13.46 7.04 -0.76
CA ILE A 58 13.86 8.05 0.23
C ILE A 58 13.49 7.60 1.65
N THR A 59 12.28 7.08 1.84
CA THR A 59 11.78 6.70 3.17
C THR A 59 12.59 5.54 3.74
N MET A 60 13.12 5.72 4.96
CA MET A 60 13.70 4.63 5.75
C MET A 60 13.17 4.67 7.18
N ALA A 61 13.11 3.52 7.86
CA ALA A 61 12.66 3.48 9.25
C ALA A 61 13.24 2.30 10.04
N GLY A 62 12.63 1.11 9.97
CA GLY A 62 12.87 0.02 10.92
C GLY A 62 14.33 -0.45 10.98
N VAL A 63 14.95 -0.71 9.82
CA VAL A 63 16.35 -1.19 9.78
C VAL A 63 17.31 -0.14 10.31
N ALA A 64 17.15 1.13 9.90
CA ALA A 64 18.02 2.23 10.34
C ALA A 64 17.93 2.44 11.86
N LEU A 65 16.72 2.44 12.44
CA LEU A 65 16.52 2.56 13.88
C LEU A 65 17.07 1.35 14.65
N GLY A 66 16.93 0.15 14.11
CA GLY A 66 17.51 -1.07 14.70
C GLY A 66 19.03 -1.02 14.76
N LEU A 67 19.68 -0.62 13.66
CA LEU A 67 21.13 -0.46 13.59
C LEU A 67 21.63 0.68 14.49
N ALA A 68 20.91 1.79 14.54
CA ALA A 68 21.19 2.91 15.46
C ALA A 68 21.17 2.45 16.91
N LYS A 69 20.13 1.70 17.31
CA LYS A 69 20.04 1.10 18.65
C LYS A 69 21.18 0.11 18.91
N GLY A 70 21.52 -0.72 17.92
CA GLY A 70 22.66 -1.63 18.02
C GLY A 70 23.97 -0.89 18.29
N ALA A 71 24.24 0.18 17.54
CA ALA A 71 25.42 1.03 17.74
C ALA A 71 25.44 1.71 19.11
N ALA A 72 24.28 2.16 19.62
CA ALA A 72 24.18 2.72 20.97
C ALA A 72 24.53 1.71 22.08
N ILE A 73 24.20 0.43 21.89
CA ILE A 73 24.53 -0.64 22.82
C ILE A 73 26.01 -1.01 22.72
N GLU A 74 26.51 -1.18 21.49
CA GLU A 74 27.88 -1.67 21.23
C GLU A 74 28.95 -0.62 21.55
N PHE A 75 28.64 0.67 21.39
CA PHE A 75 29.58 1.77 21.59
C PHE A 75 29.07 2.76 22.65
N PRO A 76 29.25 2.49 23.96
CA PRO A 76 28.71 3.32 25.02
C PRO A 76 29.18 4.79 25.03
N GLU A 77 30.40 5.06 24.54
CA GLU A 77 30.97 6.42 24.57
C GLU A 77 30.34 7.38 23.55
N TRP A 78 30.02 6.91 22.35
CA TRP A 78 29.55 7.77 21.25
C TRP A 78 28.29 7.27 20.54
N GLY A 79 27.90 6.01 20.76
CA GLY A 79 26.81 5.34 20.07
C GLY A 79 25.46 6.00 20.30
N ASN A 80 25.22 6.57 21.49
CA ASN A 80 24.01 7.36 21.76
C ASN A 80 23.94 8.61 20.88
N ALA A 81 25.04 9.36 20.72
CA ALA A 81 25.08 10.53 19.86
C ALA A 81 24.89 10.17 18.38
N PHE A 82 25.48 9.05 17.94
CA PHE A 82 25.25 8.51 16.60
C PHE A 82 23.80 8.09 16.39
N ALA A 83 23.20 7.37 17.34
CA ALA A 83 21.81 6.94 17.25
C ALA A 83 20.86 8.13 17.15
N THR A 84 21.06 9.14 17.99
CA THR A 84 20.41 10.45 17.92
C THR A 84 20.49 11.07 16.52
N MET A 85 21.68 11.13 15.93
CA MET A 85 21.88 11.64 14.58
C MET A 85 21.11 10.84 13.51
N ILE A 86 21.19 9.50 13.56
CA ILE A 86 20.47 8.63 12.61
C ILE A 86 18.96 8.77 12.77
N ILE A 87 18.45 8.87 14.01
CA ILE A 87 17.04 9.13 14.29
C ILE A 87 16.62 10.44 13.63
N SER A 88 17.38 11.53 13.80
CA SER A 88 17.07 12.82 13.15
C SER A 88 16.98 12.69 11.61
N VAL A 89 17.88 11.95 10.97
CA VAL A 89 17.83 11.70 9.51
C VAL A 89 16.60 10.86 9.13
N VAL A 90 16.26 9.83 9.91
CA VAL A 90 15.06 9.00 9.71
C VAL A 90 13.81 9.89 9.71
N VAL A 91 13.71 10.82 10.65
CA VAL A 91 12.56 11.72 10.79
C VAL A 91 12.40 12.62 9.58
N VAL A 92 13.48 13.27 9.15
CA VAL A 92 13.47 14.10 7.94
C VAL A 92 13.03 13.25 6.73
N SER A 93 13.55 12.03 6.59
CA SER A 93 13.18 11.14 5.49
C SER A 93 11.70 10.71 5.51
N GLN A 94 11.11 10.58 6.71
CA GLN A 94 9.70 10.21 6.87
C GLN A 94 8.75 11.36 6.55
N LEU A 95 9.19 12.62 6.73
CA LEU A 95 8.41 13.80 6.34
C LEU A 95 8.45 14.03 4.83
N ILE A 96 9.63 13.87 4.21
CA ILE A 96 9.86 14.19 2.80
C ILE A 96 9.52 13.01 1.87
N GLY A 97 9.70 11.78 2.35
CA GLY A 97 9.54 10.55 1.56
C GLY A 97 8.13 10.33 1.01
N PRO A 98 7.07 10.33 1.83
CA PRO A 98 5.70 10.06 1.35
C PRO A 98 5.19 11.04 0.29
N PRO A 99 5.41 12.38 0.41
CA PRO A 99 5.07 13.32 -0.65
C PRO A 99 5.80 13.02 -1.97
N LEU A 100 7.10 12.73 -1.93
CA LEU A 100 7.89 12.42 -3.12
C LEU A 100 7.52 11.07 -3.75
N PHE A 101 7.26 10.06 -2.91
CA PHE A 101 6.76 8.76 -3.35
C PHE A 101 5.44 8.92 -4.10
N LYS A 102 4.48 9.66 -3.49
CA LYS A 102 3.19 9.94 -4.12
C LYS A 102 3.35 10.69 -5.44
N TYR A 103 4.24 11.68 -5.49
CA TYR A 103 4.53 12.42 -6.71
C TYR A 103 5.07 11.50 -7.81
N ALA A 104 6.02 10.63 -7.51
CA ALA A 104 6.61 9.71 -8.48
C ALA A 104 5.56 8.75 -9.07
N ILE A 105 4.76 8.10 -8.21
CA ILE A 105 3.71 7.17 -8.63
C ILE A 105 2.61 7.86 -9.45
N ASN A 106 2.21 9.07 -9.05
CA ASN A 106 1.25 9.85 -9.83
C ASN A 106 1.82 10.24 -11.20
N ARG A 107 3.12 10.55 -11.26
CA ARG A 107 3.76 11.00 -12.50
C ARG A 107 3.90 9.89 -13.52
N VAL A 108 4.25 8.69 -13.06
CA VAL A 108 4.36 7.47 -13.88
C VAL A 108 2.99 6.88 -14.25
N GLY A 109 1.90 7.40 -13.67
CA GLY A 109 0.54 6.93 -13.95
C GLY A 109 0.11 5.68 -13.18
N GLU A 110 0.96 5.16 -12.28
CA GLU A 110 0.67 3.97 -11.47
C GLU A 110 -0.22 4.25 -10.24
N SER A 111 -0.65 5.50 -10.06
CA SER A 111 -1.48 5.88 -8.93
C SER A 111 -2.88 5.26 -8.91
N HIS A 112 -3.32 4.66 -10.03
CA HIS A 112 -4.62 4.00 -10.21
C HIS A 112 -5.71 4.70 -9.40
N LEU A 113 -5.85 6.01 -9.62
CA LEU A 113 -6.80 6.85 -8.89
C LEU A 113 -8.17 6.19 -8.95
N ARG A 114 -8.89 6.20 -7.81
CA ARG A 114 -10.22 5.59 -7.69
C ARG A 114 -11.05 5.92 -8.93
N GLY A 115 -11.64 4.89 -9.54
CA GLY A 115 -12.62 5.07 -10.61
C GLY A 115 -13.65 6.11 -10.18
N GLN A 116 -14.11 6.93 -11.14
CA GLN A 116 -15.13 7.93 -10.83
C GLN A 116 -16.30 7.21 -10.17
N PRO A 117 -16.71 7.61 -8.96
CA PRO A 117 -17.86 6.98 -8.33
C PRO A 117 -19.05 7.15 -9.27
N HIS A 118 -19.57 6.04 -9.78
CA HIS A 118 -20.84 6.05 -10.49
C HIS A 118 -21.89 6.65 -9.55
N GLY A 119 -22.73 7.53 -10.09
CA GLY A 119 -23.83 8.11 -9.32
C GLY A 119 -24.66 6.98 -8.71
N PHE A 120 -25.02 7.09 -7.42
CA PHE A 120 -25.85 6.08 -6.78
C PHE A 120 -27.20 6.01 -7.50
N ASP A 121 -27.42 4.91 -8.21
CA ASP A 121 -28.62 4.63 -9.02
C ASP A 121 -29.84 4.22 -8.17
N GLY A 122 -29.69 4.20 -6.84
CA GLY A 122 -30.70 3.76 -5.90
C GLY A 122 -30.61 2.27 -5.56
N ILE A 123 -29.81 1.50 -6.29
CA ILE A 123 -29.68 0.05 -6.15
C ILE A 123 -28.35 -0.27 -5.47
N ARG A 124 -28.44 -1.01 -4.37
CA ARG A 124 -27.25 -1.46 -3.63
C ARG A 124 -26.86 -2.83 -4.15
N LYS A 125 -26.12 -2.88 -5.26
CA LYS A 125 -25.64 -4.13 -5.85
C LYS A 125 -24.31 -4.56 -5.20
N VAL A 126 -24.17 -5.85 -4.91
CA VAL A 126 -22.94 -6.44 -4.36
C VAL A 126 -22.67 -7.80 -4.99
N ILE A 127 -21.40 -8.03 -5.33
CA ILE A 127 -20.92 -9.31 -5.83
C ILE A 127 -20.02 -9.92 -4.76
N ILE A 128 -20.39 -11.10 -4.25
CA ILE A 128 -19.63 -11.86 -3.25
C ILE A 128 -18.92 -13.01 -3.96
N PHE A 129 -17.60 -13.10 -3.80
CA PHE A 129 -16.82 -14.20 -4.37
C PHE A 129 -16.64 -15.31 -3.34
N GLY A 130 -16.99 -16.54 -3.71
CA GLY A 130 -16.88 -17.72 -2.84
C GLY A 130 -18.21 -18.37 -2.50
N LEU A 131 -18.16 -19.61 -2.02
CA LEU A 131 -19.33 -20.42 -1.61
C LEU A 131 -19.19 -20.94 -0.18
N GLU A 132 -18.31 -20.36 0.61
CA GLU A 132 -18.13 -20.71 2.00
C GLU A 132 -19.36 -20.29 2.82
N ASP A 133 -19.66 -21.00 3.91
CA ASP A 133 -20.81 -20.70 4.77
C ASP A 133 -20.81 -19.25 5.29
N GLN A 134 -19.62 -18.67 5.49
CA GLN A 134 -19.47 -17.28 5.88
C GLN A 134 -19.89 -16.31 4.76
N ALA A 135 -19.54 -16.62 3.51
CA ALA A 135 -19.93 -15.81 2.35
C ALA A 135 -21.45 -15.83 2.17
N LEU A 136 -22.07 -16.99 2.35
CA LEU A 136 -23.54 -17.14 2.31
C LEU A 136 -24.24 -16.44 3.47
N ALA A 137 -23.66 -16.46 4.68
CA ALA A 137 -24.20 -15.71 5.82
C ALA A 137 -24.18 -14.20 5.57
N VAL A 138 -23.10 -13.69 4.97
CA VAL A 138 -22.99 -12.28 4.57
C VAL A 138 -23.98 -11.97 3.44
N ALA A 139 -24.13 -12.86 2.46
CA ALA A 139 -25.10 -12.70 1.38
C ALA A 139 -26.52 -12.51 1.95
N ARG A 140 -26.95 -13.39 2.85
CA ARG A 140 -28.26 -13.30 3.53
C ARG A 140 -28.41 -11.99 4.30
N LEU A 141 -27.38 -11.59 5.04
CA LEU A 141 -27.40 -10.34 5.78
C LEU A 141 -27.58 -9.13 4.85
N LEU A 142 -26.90 -9.10 3.71
CA LEU A 142 -27.00 -8.01 2.76
C LEU A 142 -28.36 -8.01 2.05
N THR A 143 -28.88 -9.17 1.66
CA THR A 143 -30.23 -9.30 1.10
C THR A 143 -31.30 -8.76 2.06
N THR A 144 -31.20 -9.07 3.37
CA THR A 144 -32.14 -8.51 4.37
C THR A 144 -32.04 -6.99 4.55
N HIS A 145 -30.92 -6.39 4.16
CA HIS A 145 -30.71 -4.94 4.17
C HIS A 145 -31.01 -4.28 2.80
N GLY A 146 -31.70 -4.99 1.91
CA GLY A 146 -32.12 -4.49 0.61
C GLY A 146 -30.99 -4.37 -0.41
N TRP A 147 -29.92 -5.16 -0.26
CA TRP A 147 -28.90 -5.29 -1.30
C TRP A 147 -29.31 -6.34 -2.32
N GLU A 148 -29.00 -6.07 -3.59
CA GLU A 148 -29.05 -7.07 -4.66
C GLU A 148 -27.75 -7.85 -4.64
N VAL A 149 -27.81 -9.11 -4.21
CA VAL A 149 -26.63 -9.94 -3.95
C VAL A 149 -26.46 -10.97 -5.05
N THR A 150 -25.30 -10.93 -5.72
CA THR A 150 -24.84 -11.97 -6.63
C THR A 150 -23.65 -12.69 -6.03
N VAL A 151 -23.71 -14.02 -5.89
CA VAL A 151 -22.61 -14.84 -5.40
C VAL A 151 -21.90 -15.48 -6.60
N ALA A 152 -20.63 -15.16 -6.81
CA ALA A 152 -19.82 -15.64 -7.91
C ALA A 152 -18.82 -16.70 -7.44
N SER A 153 -18.75 -17.85 -8.11
CA SER A 153 -17.79 -18.90 -7.76
C SER A 153 -17.30 -19.72 -8.94
N ARG A 154 -16.02 -20.11 -8.91
CA ARG A 154 -15.40 -21.02 -9.89
C ARG A 154 -15.78 -22.49 -9.69
N SER A 155 -16.58 -22.79 -8.69
CA SER A 155 -17.01 -24.16 -8.39
C SER A 155 -18.50 -24.21 -8.06
N ALA A 156 -19.29 -23.25 -8.56
CA ALA A 156 -20.74 -23.24 -8.39
C ALA A 156 -21.40 -24.56 -8.84
N ASP A 157 -20.87 -25.17 -9.91
CA ASP A 157 -21.37 -26.46 -10.43
C ASP A 157 -21.20 -27.65 -9.47
N LYS A 158 -20.33 -27.53 -8.46
CA LYS A 158 -20.08 -28.60 -7.47
C LYS A 158 -21.07 -28.56 -6.29
N TRP A 159 -21.93 -27.54 -6.18
CA TRP A 159 -22.89 -27.37 -5.09
C TRP A 159 -24.32 -27.04 -5.57
N PRO A 160 -24.98 -27.95 -6.34
CA PRO A 160 -26.33 -27.72 -6.87
C PRO A 160 -27.43 -27.58 -5.81
N ARG A 161 -27.22 -28.10 -4.58
CA ARG A 161 -28.21 -27.99 -3.48
C ARG A 161 -28.47 -26.55 -3.06
N LEU A 162 -27.49 -25.64 -3.22
CA LEU A 162 -27.62 -24.24 -2.83
C LEU A 162 -28.43 -23.41 -3.84
N GLN A 163 -28.61 -23.89 -5.06
CA GLN A 163 -29.46 -23.23 -6.07
C GLN A 163 -30.96 -23.49 -5.83
N GLU A 164 -31.32 -24.53 -5.09
CA GLU A 164 -32.72 -24.92 -4.84
C GLU A 164 -33.28 -24.37 -3.51
N GLU A 165 -32.44 -24.13 -2.50
CA GLU A 165 -32.89 -23.76 -1.14
C GLU A 165 -33.11 -22.25 -0.91
N ASP A 166 -32.50 -21.35 -1.68
CA ASP A 166 -32.46 -19.92 -1.36
C ASP A 166 -32.76 -19.03 -2.59
N SER A 167 -34.05 -18.84 -2.90
CA SER A 167 -34.53 -18.09 -4.08
C SER A 167 -34.18 -16.60 -4.09
N ALA A 168 -33.63 -16.07 -2.98
CA ALA A 168 -33.25 -14.67 -2.83
C ALA A 168 -31.77 -14.38 -3.12
N ILE A 169 -30.94 -15.42 -3.37
CA ILE A 169 -29.51 -15.29 -3.63
C ILE A 169 -29.20 -15.82 -5.03
N THR A 170 -28.75 -14.97 -5.94
CA THR A 170 -28.35 -15.39 -7.28
C THR A 170 -26.93 -15.94 -7.26
N ILE A 171 -26.76 -17.25 -7.47
CA ILE A 171 -25.45 -17.89 -7.56
C ILE A 171 -25.06 -18.04 -9.04
N GLN A 172 -23.94 -17.46 -9.44
CA GLN A 172 -23.43 -17.51 -10.80
C GLN A 172 -22.05 -18.19 -10.85
N ALA A 173 -21.93 -19.18 -11.73
CA ALA A 173 -20.64 -19.81 -12.03
C ALA A 173 -19.78 -18.86 -12.85
N ILE A 174 -18.52 -18.68 -12.47
CA ILE A 174 -17.53 -17.94 -13.26
C ILE A 174 -16.36 -18.85 -13.63
N PRO A 175 -15.91 -18.87 -14.90
CA PRO A 175 -14.80 -19.72 -15.30
C PRO A 175 -13.46 -19.23 -14.73
N ASP A 176 -13.27 -17.91 -14.63
CA ASP A 176 -12.04 -17.26 -14.19
C ASP A 176 -12.27 -15.84 -13.63
N LEU A 177 -11.19 -15.16 -13.24
CA LEU A 177 -11.21 -13.77 -12.75
C LEU A 177 -10.77 -12.80 -13.86
N SER A 178 -11.34 -12.94 -15.05
CA SER A 178 -11.12 -12.05 -16.19
C SER A 178 -12.18 -10.94 -16.26
N VAL A 179 -11.88 -9.84 -16.94
CA VAL A 179 -12.82 -8.73 -17.19
C VAL A 179 -14.12 -9.25 -17.82
N THR A 180 -14.01 -10.16 -18.78
CA THR A 180 -15.16 -10.80 -19.43
C THR A 180 -16.05 -11.57 -18.45
N SER A 181 -15.46 -12.22 -17.44
CA SER A 181 -16.21 -12.90 -16.39
C SER A 181 -16.87 -11.91 -15.43
N PHE A 182 -16.28 -10.74 -15.20
CA PHE A 182 -16.90 -9.67 -14.40
C PHE A 182 -18.06 -8.97 -15.14
N GLU A 183 -17.93 -8.73 -16.44
CA GLU A 183 -19.02 -8.21 -17.28
C GLU A 183 -20.24 -9.14 -17.26
N GLN A 184 -20.01 -10.47 -17.26
CA GLN A 184 -21.09 -11.46 -17.13
C GLN A 184 -21.82 -11.40 -15.79
N LEU A 185 -21.16 -10.93 -14.73
CA LEU A 185 -21.79 -10.68 -13.42
C LEU A 185 -22.51 -9.32 -13.36
N GLY A 186 -22.51 -8.57 -14.47
CA GLY A 186 -23.00 -7.20 -14.51
C GLY A 186 -22.20 -6.26 -13.62
N ALA A 187 -20.89 -6.51 -13.47
CA ALA A 187 -19.94 -5.53 -12.99
C ALA A 187 -19.51 -4.69 -14.20
N GLU A 188 -20.01 -3.45 -14.27
CA GLU A 188 -19.49 -2.47 -15.22
C GLU A 188 -18.10 -2.05 -14.73
N THR A 189 -17.08 -2.35 -15.52
CA THR A 189 -15.66 -2.01 -15.24
C THR A 189 -15.20 -0.81 -16.03
#